data_AF-A0A1Y4FDK3-F1
#
_entry.id   AF-A0A1Y4FDK3-F1
#
_cell.length_a   1.000
_cell.length_b   1.000
_cell.length_c   1.000
_cell.angle_alpha   90.00
_cell.angle_beta   90.00
_cell.angle_gamma   90.00
#
_symmetry.space_group_name_H-M   'P 1'
#
loop_
_entity.id
_entity.type
_entity.pdbx_description
1 polymer ?
#
loop_
_entity_poly.entity_id
_entity_poly.type
_entity_poly.pdbx_seq_one_letter_code
_entity_poly.pdbx_strand_id
1 'polypeptide(L)'
;MKSVPLPRIGMRVVKTAVAVMLSYTIFVPFGLIYNEALGGVWGQLGPLYACIACIICTQSTLGQTIQQGLSRLIGVAVGGALGTATLLLGAALDDPWVRIPALGAVCVAGVWICLLLKRPTACGMACILPCVILITGVTGVTRYYYAAARIIETVVGLLIALGVNAALPDLRPEPKKEAPHMQVEVKNSTKKLCVIGEPVLHSKSPLIQNTMLAALGLDYVYLCQPVPRGRCREWLECAKFAGYAGFNATMPHKEELVELMDELDGDARLFGAVNTVCIRDGRAYGYNTDGAGFLRALNDEGIDPAGKRVLVLGAGGAAKAVCLKLAQAGAEVVVCNRTADKATALCAHEPARLRPAGFDPDTLRREAAECGLLVNCTSLGMEGAAGQFEEFSFLDALPAGAPVVDLIYAPAETELLRRAREGGHQTANGFGLLVNQAVLSLEHFTGTAIDAAEMKRRLADVLLP
;
A
#
# COMPACT_ATOMS: atom_id res chain seq x y z
N MET A 1 36.32 -35.15 -10.01
CA MET A 1 34.85 -35.08 -9.87
C MET A 1 34.49 -33.70 -9.34
N LYS A 2 33.72 -32.89 -10.08
CA LYS A 2 33.21 -31.61 -9.55
C LYS A 2 32.23 -31.95 -8.42
N SER A 3 32.45 -31.39 -7.23
CA SER A 3 31.51 -31.51 -6.12
C SER A 3 30.19 -30.85 -6.53
N VAL A 4 29.14 -31.65 -6.64
CA VAL A 4 27.79 -31.11 -6.81
C VAL A 4 27.41 -30.48 -5.47
N PRO A 5 27.14 -29.17 -5.39
CA PRO A 5 26.75 -28.56 -4.14
C PRO A 5 25.41 -29.17 -3.67
N LEU A 6 25.38 -29.59 -2.40
CA LEU A 6 24.15 -30.12 -1.80
C LEU A 6 23.04 -29.06 -1.82
N PRO A 7 21.80 -29.44 -2.16
CA PRO A 7 20.68 -28.50 -2.18
C PRO A 7 20.41 -27.96 -0.78
N ARG A 8 20.27 -26.64 -0.66
CA ARG A 8 19.92 -25.99 0.61
C ARG A 8 18.44 -26.27 0.92
N ILE A 9 18.18 -27.01 1.99
CA ILE A 9 16.81 -27.28 2.47
C ILE A 9 16.26 -26.01 3.13
N GLY A 10 15.17 -25.47 2.59
CA GLY A 10 14.51 -24.29 3.14
C GLY A 10 13.73 -24.58 4.43
N MET A 11 13.57 -23.58 5.30
CA MET A 11 12.89 -23.72 6.59
C MET A 11 11.46 -24.28 6.46
N ARG A 12 10.72 -23.90 5.42
CA ARG A 12 9.39 -24.47 5.14
C ARG A 12 9.40 -26.00 5.02
N VAL A 13 10.42 -26.57 4.39
CA VAL A 13 10.55 -28.03 4.23
C VAL A 13 10.80 -28.70 5.58
N VAL A 14 11.65 -28.09 6.42
CA VAL A 14 11.90 -28.54 7.79
C VAL A 14 10.62 -28.50 8.62
N LYS A 15 9.90 -27.36 8.62
CA LYS A 15 8.60 -27.22 9.30
C LYS A 15 7.60 -28.28 8.85
N THR A 16 7.54 -28.55 7.55
CA THR A 16 6.62 -29.54 6.98
C THR A 16 6.94 -30.95 7.47
N ALA A 17 8.23 -31.34 7.49
CA ALA A 17 8.66 -32.64 7.99
C ALA A 17 8.32 -32.81 9.49
N VAL A 18 8.58 -31.77 10.29
CA VAL A 18 8.23 -31.76 11.72
C VAL A 18 6.72 -31.87 11.93
N ALA A 19 5.91 -31.12 11.16
CA ALA A 19 4.46 -31.16 11.26
C ALA A 19 3.86 -32.53 10.88
N VAL A 20 4.42 -33.21 9.87
CA VAL A 20 4.01 -34.59 9.52
C VAL A 20 4.37 -35.58 10.62
N MET A 21 5.59 -35.49 11.16
CA MET A 21 6.04 -36.34 12.26
C MET A 21 5.13 -36.19 13.48
N LEU A 22 4.87 -34.96 13.92
CA LEU A 22 3.98 -34.68 15.05
C LEU A 22 2.54 -35.14 14.79
N SER A 23 2.04 -34.93 13.57
CA SER A 23 0.72 -35.42 13.17
C SER A 23 0.60 -36.93 13.28
N TYR A 24 1.62 -37.68 12.91
CA TYR A 24 1.60 -39.13 13.08
C TYR A 24 1.67 -39.50 14.57
N THR A 25 2.58 -38.89 15.32
CA THR A 25 2.78 -39.16 16.76
C THR A 25 1.53 -38.89 17.60
N ILE A 26 0.71 -37.91 17.24
CA ILE A 26 -0.52 -37.59 17.99
C ILE A 26 -1.59 -38.69 17.89
N PHE A 27 -1.68 -39.42 16.77
CA PHE A 27 -2.73 -40.40 16.55
C PHE A 27 -2.39 -41.79 17.14
N VAL A 28 -1.10 -42.13 17.23
CA VAL A 28 -0.63 -43.45 17.66
C VAL A 28 -1.05 -43.83 19.10
N PRO A 29 -0.88 -42.98 20.13
CA PRO A 29 -1.20 -43.33 21.52
C PRO A 29 -2.69 -43.64 21.76
N PHE A 30 -3.57 -43.11 20.92
CA PHE A 30 -5.02 -43.29 21.01
C PHE A 30 -5.52 -44.47 20.16
N GLY A 31 -4.63 -45.21 19.49
CA GLY A 31 -5.02 -46.30 18.59
C GLY A 31 -5.81 -45.82 17.35
N LEU A 32 -5.73 -44.54 17.00
CA LEU A 32 -6.46 -43.91 15.89
C LEU A 32 -5.70 -44.11 14.57
N ILE A 33 -5.50 -45.37 14.18
CA ILE A 33 -4.84 -45.79 12.94
C ILE A 33 -5.83 -46.64 12.13
N TYR A 34 -7.02 -46.08 11.84
CA TYR A 34 -8.15 -46.80 11.22
C TYR A 34 -8.46 -48.11 11.94
N ASN A 35 -9.11 -48.00 13.08
CA ASN A 35 -9.44 -49.15 13.92
C ASN A 35 -10.96 -49.35 13.99
N GLU A 36 -11.48 -50.25 13.16
CA GLU A 36 -12.92 -50.54 13.09
C GLU A 36 -13.54 -50.93 14.44
N ALA A 37 -12.74 -51.48 15.37
CA ALA A 37 -13.19 -51.85 16.71
C ALA A 37 -13.66 -50.67 17.57
N LEU A 38 -13.21 -49.44 17.26
CA LEU A 38 -13.65 -48.23 17.96
C LEU A 38 -15.04 -47.76 17.53
N GLY A 39 -15.52 -48.20 16.35
CA GLY A 39 -16.80 -47.83 15.80
C GLY A 39 -16.97 -46.31 15.52
N GLY A 40 -18.09 -45.96 14.88
CA GLY A 40 -18.45 -44.55 14.64
C GLY A 40 -17.38 -43.75 13.89
N VAL A 41 -17.24 -42.47 14.23
CA VAL A 41 -16.23 -41.57 13.67
C VAL A 41 -14.82 -41.99 14.08
N TRP A 42 -14.63 -42.46 15.31
CA TRP A 42 -13.33 -42.79 15.89
C TRP A 42 -12.65 -43.96 15.16
N GLY A 43 -13.42 -44.96 14.75
CA GLY A 43 -12.88 -46.08 13.96
C GLY A 43 -12.47 -45.70 12.53
N GLN A 44 -12.95 -44.55 12.04
CA GLN A 44 -12.63 -44.02 10.72
C GLN A 44 -11.51 -42.97 10.76
N LEU A 45 -10.95 -42.63 11.93
CA LEU A 45 -9.84 -41.67 12.05
C LEU A 45 -8.49 -42.35 11.79
N GLY A 46 -7.62 -41.62 11.11
CA GLY A 46 -6.24 -41.99 10.85
C GLY A 46 -5.34 -40.79 10.56
N PRO A 47 -4.02 -40.97 10.68
CA PRO A 47 -3.08 -39.85 10.56
C PRO A 47 -2.93 -39.33 9.12
N LEU A 48 -3.34 -40.09 8.10
CA LEU A 48 -3.02 -39.80 6.70
C LEU A 48 -3.47 -38.40 6.23
N TYR A 49 -4.74 -38.03 6.43
CA TYR A 49 -5.24 -36.75 5.95
C TYR A 49 -4.81 -35.59 6.85
N ALA A 50 -4.52 -35.86 8.12
CA ALA A 50 -3.87 -34.90 9.02
C ALA A 50 -2.44 -34.59 8.54
N CYS A 51 -1.69 -35.62 8.11
CA CYS A 51 -0.37 -35.42 7.48
C CYS A 51 -0.47 -34.66 6.15
N ILE A 52 -1.44 -34.99 5.29
CA ILE A 52 -1.70 -34.22 4.05
C ILE A 52 -2.10 -32.76 4.39
N ALA A 53 -2.82 -32.54 5.49
CA ALA A 53 -3.12 -31.21 6.04
C ALA A 53 -1.87 -30.46 6.43
N CYS A 54 -0.97 -31.09 7.18
CA CYS A 54 0.33 -30.51 7.51
C CYS A 54 1.12 -30.12 6.25
N ILE A 55 1.21 -31.00 5.25
CA ILE A 55 2.00 -30.77 4.03
C ILE A 55 1.50 -29.57 3.24
N ILE A 56 0.19 -29.45 3.05
CA ILE A 56 -0.40 -28.39 2.22
C ILE A 56 -0.51 -27.07 2.98
N CYS A 57 -0.84 -27.12 4.27
CA CYS A 57 -1.07 -25.91 5.07
C CYS A 57 0.23 -25.24 5.52
N THR A 58 1.32 -26.00 5.71
CA THR A 58 2.59 -25.42 6.20
C THR A 58 3.20 -24.48 5.16
N GLN A 59 3.19 -23.19 5.46
CA GLN A 59 3.83 -22.14 4.70
C GLN A 59 5.04 -21.57 5.46
N SER A 60 5.80 -20.69 4.80
CA SER A 60 7.00 -20.09 5.39
C SER A 60 6.65 -19.19 6.58
N THR A 61 5.51 -18.51 6.53
CA THR A 61 5.06 -17.53 7.53
C THR A 61 3.74 -17.93 8.19
N LEU A 62 3.45 -17.43 9.40
CA LEU A 62 2.22 -17.75 10.12
C LEU A 62 0.97 -17.24 9.39
N GLY A 63 0.98 -16.02 8.86
CA GLY A 63 -0.15 -15.44 8.14
C GLY A 63 -0.55 -16.26 6.91
N GLN A 64 0.42 -16.66 6.09
CA GLN A 64 0.18 -17.54 4.93
C GLN A 64 -0.38 -18.91 5.34
N THR A 65 0.11 -19.51 6.43
CA THR A 65 -0.41 -20.79 6.95
C THR A 65 -1.87 -20.65 7.41
N ILE A 66 -2.24 -19.53 8.04
CA ILE A 66 -3.62 -19.22 8.41
C ILE A 66 -4.50 -19.10 7.16
N GLN A 67 -4.08 -18.32 6.16
CA GLN A 67 -4.84 -18.11 4.92
C GLN A 67 -5.05 -19.43 4.15
N GLN A 68 -4.00 -20.23 4.02
CA GLN A 68 -4.05 -21.54 3.37
C GLN A 68 -4.93 -22.52 4.16
N GLY A 69 -4.81 -22.51 5.48
CA GLY A 69 -5.62 -23.31 6.39
C GLY A 69 -7.11 -23.01 6.29
N LEU A 70 -7.49 -21.74 6.33
CA LEU A 70 -8.88 -21.30 6.16
C LEU A 70 -9.45 -21.73 4.81
N SER A 71 -8.68 -21.55 3.73
CA SER A 71 -9.09 -21.96 2.39
C SER A 71 -9.33 -23.47 2.31
N ARG A 72 -8.47 -24.26 2.97
CA ARG A 72 -8.65 -25.72 3.05
C ARG A 72 -9.88 -26.12 3.87
N LEU A 73 -10.13 -25.48 5.01
CA LEU A 73 -11.32 -25.74 5.82
C LEU A 73 -12.60 -25.45 5.03
N ILE A 74 -12.65 -24.33 4.32
CA ILE A 74 -13.78 -23.97 3.45
C ILE A 74 -13.98 -25.03 2.37
N GLY A 75 -12.91 -25.42 1.67
CA GLY A 75 -13.00 -26.44 0.62
C GLY A 75 -13.48 -27.79 1.16
N VAL A 76 -12.95 -28.22 2.31
CA VAL A 76 -13.37 -29.47 2.96
C VAL A 76 -14.82 -29.41 3.45
N ALA A 77 -15.28 -28.28 4.00
CA ALA A 77 -16.67 -28.11 4.40
C ALA A 77 -17.63 -28.14 3.20
N VAL A 78 -17.32 -27.38 2.13
CA VAL A 78 -18.13 -27.34 0.91
C VAL A 78 -18.17 -28.72 0.24
N GLY A 79 -17.01 -29.33 0.02
CA GLY A 79 -16.92 -30.66 -0.59
C GLY A 79 -17.57 -31.75 0.26
N GLY A 80 -17.46 -31.66 1.58
CA GLY A 80 -18.09 -32.60 2.52
C GLY A 80 -19.61 -32.48 2.50
N ALA A 81 -20.14 -31.26 2.54
CA ALA A 81 -21.57 -31.02 2.47
C ALA A 81 -22.17 -31.50 1.15
N LEU A 82 -21.57 -31.12 0.02
CA LEU A 82 -22.04 -31.54 -1.30
C LEU A 82 -21.88 -33.05 -1.53
N GLY A 83 -20.72 -33.61 -1.17
CA GLY A 83 -20.44 -35.05 -1.27
C GLY A 83 -21.44 -35.87 -0.45
N THR A 84 -21.76 -35.41 0.76
CA THR A 84 -22.79 -36.03 1.61
C THR A 84 -24.19 -35.86 1.01
N ALA A 85 -24.51 -34.69 0.45
CA ALA A 85 -25.80 -34.46 -0.22
C ALA A 85 -25.99 -35.39 -1.44
N THR A 86 -24.93 -35.70 -2.19
CA THR A 86 -25.04 -36.69 -3.27
C THR A 86 -25.47 -38.07 -2.79
N LEU A 87 -25.17 -38.44 -1.54
CA LEU A 87 -25.58 -39.73 -0.99
C LEU A 87 -27.10 -39.88 -0.87
N LEU A 88 -27.87 -38.77 -0.94
CA LEU A 88 -29.33 -38.80 -1.00
C LEU A 88 -29.86 -39.48 -2.26
N LEU A 89 -29.03 -39.64 -3.30
CA LEU A 89 -29.37 -40.41 -4.51
C LEU A 89 -29.46 -41.94 -4.25
N GLY A 90 -29.05 -42.41 -3.07
CA GLY A 90 -29.29 -43.78 -2.62
C GLY A 90 -28.72 -44.85 -3.55
N ALA A 91 -29.53 -45.89 -3.83
CA ALA A 91 -29.14 -47.03 -4.68
C ALA A 91 -28.84 -46.65 -6.14
N ALA A 92 -29.27 -45.47 -6.60
CA ALA A 92 -28.94 -45.01 -7.95
C ALA A 92 -27.43 -44.80 -8.14
N LEU A 93 -26.69 -44.49 -7.06
CA LEU A 93 -25.23 -44.34 -7.10
C LEU A 93 -24.46 -45.66 -7.26
N ASP A 94 -25.14 -46.81 -7.13
CA ASP A 94 -24.49 -48.12 -7.34
C ASP A 94 -24.28 -48.39 -8.83
N ASP A 95 -25.06 -47.74 -9.71
CA ASP A 95 -24.81 -47.73 -11.16
C ASP A 95 -23.65 -46.78 -11.50
N PRO A 96 -22.53 -47.29 -12.07
CA PRO A 96 -21.42 -46.46 -12.52
C PRO A 96 -21.85 -45.31 -13.45
N TRP A 97 -22.88 -45.52 -14.28
CA TRP A 97 -23.37 -44.52 -15.24
C TRP A 97 -24.11 -43.36 -14.60
N VAL A 98 -24.58 -43.51 -13.36
CA VAL A 98 -25.16 -42.44 -12.55
C VAL A 98 -24.11 -41.82 -11.64
N ARG A 99 -23.22 -42.64 -11.07
CA ARG A 99 -22.16 -42.20 -10.16
C ARG A 99 -21.13 -41.28 -10.83
N ILE A 100 -20.73 -41.57 -12.06
CA ILE A 100 -19.77 -40.76 -12.82
C ILE A 100 -20.29 -39.33 -13.05
N PRO A 101 -21.48 -39.11 -13.65
CA PRO A 101 -22.00 -37.76 -13.84
C PRO A 101 -22.33 -37.06 -12.51
N ALA A 102 -22.81 -37.80 -11.49
CA ALA A 102 -23.05 -37.23 -10.16
C ALA A 102 -21.77 -36.68 -9.52
N LEU A 103 -20.66 -37.41 -9.62
CA LEU A 103 -19.35 -36.95 -9.15
C LEU A 103 -18.90 -35.69 -9.90
N GLY A 104 -19.04 -35.67 -11.22
CA GLY A 104 -18.71 -34.50 -12.04
C GLY A 104 -19.53 -33.27 -11.65
N ALA A 105 -20.85 -33.43 -11.51
CA ALA A 105 -21.75 -32.36 -11.12
C ALA A 105 -21.43 -31.78 -9.74
N VAL A 106 -21.13 -32.64 -8.76
CA VAL A 106 -20.76 -32.20 -7.40
C VAL A 106 -19.42 -31.47 -7.37
N CYS A 107 -18.42 -31.94 -8.11
CA CYS A 107 -17.14 -31.25 -8.21
C CYS A 107 -17.32 -29.85 -8.83
N VAL A 108 -18.10 -29.71 -9.91
CA VAL A 108 -18.39 -28.41 -10.54
C VAL A 108 -19.14 -27.49 -9.58
N ALA A 109 -20.14 -28.00 -8.86
CA ALA A 109 -20.87 -27.23 -7.85
C ALA A 109 -19.94 -26.75 -6.72
N GLY A 110 -19.03 -27.60 -6.25
CA GLY A 110 -18.05 -27.26 -5.22
C GLY A 110 -17.09 -26.16 -5.67
N VAL A 111 -16.55 -26.28 -6.89
CA VAL A 111 -15.69 -25.23 -7.50
C VAL A 111 -16.47 -23.93 -7.60
N TRP A 112 -17.70 -23.96 -8.10
CA TRP A 112 -18.50 -22.76 -8.31
C TRP A 112 -18.82 -22.04 -6.99
N ILE A 113 -19.19 -22.78 -5.94
CA ILE A 113 -19.41 -22.22 -4.59
C ILE A 113 -18.12 -21.60 -4.05
N CYS A 114 -16.97 -22.27 -4.19
CA CYS A 114 -15.69 -21.71 -3.74
C CYS A 114 -15.31 -20.41 -4.49
N LEU A 115 -15.62 -20.30 -5.79
CA LEU A 115 -15.40 -19.08 -6.57
C LEU A 115 -16.35 -17.95 -6.14
N LEU A 116 -17.63 -18.24 -5.86
CA LEU A 116 -18.58 -17.27 -5.32
C LEU A 116 -18.13 -16.72 -3.96
N LEU A 117 -17.53 -17.58 -3.13
CA LEU A 117 -16.92 -17.18 -1.85
C LEU A 117 -15.59 -16.44 -2.01
N LYS A 118 -15.13 -16.16 -3.24
CA LYS A 118 -13.84 -15.55 -3.58
C LYS A 118 -12.64 -16.31 -2.98
N ARG A 119 -12.73 -17.65 -2.94
CA ARG A 119 -11.69 -18.56 -2.42
C ARG A 119 -11.23 -19.55 -3.48
N PRO A 120 -10.48 -19.12 -4.52
CA PRO A 120 -10.04 -20.02 -5.60
C PRO A 120 -9.15 -21.17 -5.11
N THR A 121 -8.35 -20.94 -4.07
CA THR A 121 -7.47 -21.95 -3.45
C THR A 121 -8.24 -23.08 -2.74
N ALA A 122 -9.54 -22.91 -2.45
CA ALA A 122 -10.40 -23.92 -1.85
C ALA A 122 -10.96 -24.94 -2.86
N CYS A 123 -10.97 -24.61 -4.16
CA CYS A 123 -11.63 -25.40 -5.20
C CYS A 123 -11.11 -26.84 -5.28
N GLY A 124 -9.79 -27.04 -5.22
CA GLY A 124 -9.21 -28.38 -5.27
C GLY A 124 -9.67 -29.27 -4.10
N MET A 125 -9.74 -28.71 -2.89
CA MET A 125 -10.20 -29.44 -1.70
C MET A 125 -11.71 -29.73 -1.74
N ALA A 126 -12.50 -28.85 -2.36
CA ALA A 126 -13.93 -29.06 -2.56
C ALA A 126 -14.24 -30.25 -3.48
N CYS A 127 -13.32 -30.63 -4.36
CA CYS A 127 -13.46 -31.80 -5.23
C CYS A 127 -12.95 -33.10 -4.57
N ILE A 128 -11.91 -33.02 -3.73
CA ILE A 128 -11.29 -34.20 -3.13
C ILE A 128 -12.27 -34.97 -2.26
N LEU A 129 -13.02 -34.29 -1.38
CA LEU A 129 -13.88 -34.99 -0.42
C LEU A 129 -15.06 -35.73 -1.10
N PRO A 130 -15.76 -35.16 -2.11
CA PRO A 130 -16.72 -35.90 -2.94
C PRO A 130 -16.12 -37.13 -3.63
N CYS A 131 -14.91 -37.01 -4.20
CA CYS A 131 -14.22 -38.16 -4.80
C CYS A 131 -14.03 -39.28 -3.76
N VAL A 132 -13.55 -38.93 -2.57
CA VAL A 132 -13.31 -39.91 -1.52
C VAL A 132 -14.64 -40.55 -1.08
N ILE A 133 -15.70 -39.76 -0.88
CA ILE A 133 -17.02 -40.27 -0.46
C ILE A 133 -17.64 -41.22 -1.51
N LEU A 134 -17.54 -40.88 -2.80
CA LEU A 134 -18.22 -41.63 -3.87
C LEU A 134 -17.40 -42.81 -4.43
N ILE A 135 -16.07 -42.79 -4.28
CA ILE A 135 -15.17 -43.81 -4.84
C ILE A 135 -14.79 -44.89 -3.82
N THR A 136 -14.62 -44.55 -2.53
CA THR A 136 -14.07 -45.48 -1.52
C THR A 136 -14.97 -46.66 -1.15
N GLY A 137 -16.16 -46.78 -1.73
CA GLY A 137 -17.03 -47.95 -1.54
C GLY A 137 -17.65 -48.07 -0.16
N VAL A 138 -17.48 -47.07 0.72
CA VAL A 138 -18.13 -47.03 2.04
C VAL A 138 -19.64 -46.96 1.85
N THR A 139 -20.41 -47.79 2.54
CA THR A 139 -21.88 -47.88 2.42
C THR A 139 -22.58 -47.62 3.76
N GLY A 140 -23.88 -47.31 3.73
CA GLY A 140 -24.69 -47.10 4.93
C GLY A 140 -24.27 -45.92 5.81
N VAL A 141 -24.52 -46.03 7.12
CA VAL A 141 -24.25 -44.97 8.12
C VAL A 141 -22.75 -44.62 8.21
N THR A 142 -21.88 -45.58 7.87
CA THR A 142 -20.42 -45.43 7.86
C THR A 142 -19.93 -44.31 6.94
N ARG A 143 -20.70 -43.95 5.90
CA ARG A 143 -20.38 -42.83 4.99
C ARG A 143 -20.29 -41.49 5.71
N TYR A 144 -21.20 -41.23 6.65
CA TYR A 144 -21.23 -39.99 7.43
C TYR A 144 -20.08 -39.93 8.43
N TYR A 145 -19.76 -41.06 9.07
CA TYR A 145 -18.62 -41.17 9.97
C TYR A 145 -17.29 -40.97 9.25
N TYR A 146 -17.19 -41.52 8.04
CA TYR A 146 -16.04 -41.35 7.18
C TYR A 146 -15.84 -39.88 6.79
N ALA A 147 -16.89 -39.18 6.35
CA ALA A 147 -16.84 -37.76 6.00
C ALA A 147 -16.45 -36.89 7.22
N ALA A 148 -17.06 -37.14 8.38
CA ALA A 148 -16.73 -36.43 9.62
C ALA A 148 -15.27 -36.65 10.04
N ALA A 149 -14.75 -37.87 9.91
CA ALA A 149 -13.36 -38.20 10.20
C ALA A 149 -12.37 -37.38 9.33
N ARG A 150 -12.63 -37.22 8.02
CA ARG A 150 -11.78 -36.40 7.13
C ARG A 150 -11.73 -34.92 7.54
N ILE A 151 -12.86 -34.38 8.01
CA ILE A 151 -12.95 -33.00 8.50
C ILE A 151 -12.11 -32.85 9.76
N ILE A 152 -12.27 -33.76 10.72
CA ILE A 152 -11.53 -33.74 11.99
C ILE A 152 -10.03 -33.85 11.74
N GLU A 153 -9.58 -34.80 10.92
CA GLU A 153 -8.17 -34.96 10.56
C GLU A 153 -7.59 -33.70 9.90
N THR A 154 -8.37 -33.02 9.06
CA THR A 154 -7.95 -31.77 8.43
C THR A 154 -7.78 -30.64 9.45
N VAL A 155 -8.70 -30.53 10.43
CA VAL A 155 -8.59 -29.56 11.53
C VAL A 155 -7.35 -29.85 12.37
N VAL A 156 -7.13 -31.11 12.76
CA VAL A 156 -5.98 -31.52 13.55
C VAL A 156 -4.67 -31.18 12.83
N GLY A 157 -4.54 -31.55 11.55
CA GLY A 157 -3.34 -31.24 10.78
C GLY A 157 -3.10 -29.73 10.58
N LEU A 158 -4.16 -28.92 10.48
CA LEU A 158 -4.04 -27.46 10.44
C LEU A 158 -3.52 -26.89 11.77
N LEU A 159 -4.07 -27.35 12.91
CA LEU A 159 -3.63 -26.89 14.22
C LEU A 159 -2.15 -27.23 14.46
N ILE A 160 -1.71 -28.42 14.03
CA ILE A 160 -0.31 -28.84 14.10
C ILE A 160 0.56 -27.95 13.19
N ALA A 161 0.14 -27.70 11.95
CA ALA A 161 0.87 -26.82 11.04
C ALA A 161 1.03 -25.40 11.61
N LEU A 162 -0.02 -24.85 12.23
CA LEU A 162 0.02 -23.55 12.90
C LEU A 162 0.98 -23.56 14.10
N GLY A 163 0.88 -24.57 14.96
CA GLY A 163 1.74 -24.73 16.13
C GLY A 163 3.22 -24.86 15.76
N VAL A 164 3.54 -25.68 14.77
CA VAL A 164 4.92 -25.84 14.27
C VAL A 164 5.44 -24.54 13.67
N ASN A 165 4.62 -23.82 12.91
CA ASN A 165 5.03 -22.58 12.28
C ASN A 165 5.22 -21.43 13.27
N ALA A 166 4.47 -21.44 14.38
CA ALA A 166 4.65 -20.51 15.50
C ALA A 166 5.91 -20.85 16.33
N ALA A 167 6.17 -22.14 16.57
CA ALA A 167 7.33 -22.59 17.35
C ALA A 167 8.66 -22.53 16.59
N LEU A 168 8.62 -22.66 15.26
CA LEU A 168 9.78 -22.55 14.37
C LEU A 168 9.59 -21.32 13.45
N PRO A 169 9.83 -20.09 13.93
CA PRO A 169 9.68 -18.89 13.10
C PRO A 169 10.70 -18.89 11.95
N ASP A 170 10.26 -18.47 10.75
CA ASP A 170 11.20 -18.15 9.67
C ASP A 170 11.63 -16.70 9.87
N LEU A 171 12.94 -16.45 10.07
CA LEU A 171 13.49 -15.10 10.31
C LEU A 171 13.55 -14.25 9.04
N ARG A 172 13.03 -14.74 7.91
CA ARG A 172 12.82 -13.93 6.72
C ARG A 172 11.71 -12.92 7.01
N PRO A 173 11.94 -11.62 6.78
CA PRO A 173 10.88 -10.63 6.90
C PRO A 173 9.70 -11.03 6.00
N GLU A 174 8.48 -11.00 6.55
CA GLU A 174 7.26 -11.10 5.76
C GLU A 174 7.39 -10.13 4.57
N PRO A 175 7.16 -10.57 3.32
CA PRO A 175 7.02 -9.61 2.25
C PRO A 175 5.92 -8.64 2.67
N LYS A 176 6.28 -7.36 2.82
CA LYS A 176 5.30 -6.27 3.04
C LYS A 176 4.15 -6.53 2.07
N LYS A 177 2.90 -6.50 2.56
CA LYS A 177 1.65 -6.51 1.76
C LYS A 177 2.00 -6.00 0.37
N GLU A 178 2.00 -6.87 -0.64
CA GLU A 178 2.43 -6.49 -1.99
C GLU A 178 1.81 -5.14 -2.30
N ALA A 179 2.64 -4.17 -2.73
CA ALA A 179 2.15 -2.86 -3.14
C ALA A 179 0.95 -3.11 -4.05
N PRO A 180 -0.19 -2.40 -3.84
CA PRO A 180 -1.44 -2.73 -4.51
C PRO A 180 -1.18 -3.03 -5.99
N HIS A 181 -1.49 -4.25 -6.43
CA HIS A 181 -1.29 -4.68 -7.81
C HIS A 181 -2.09 -3.74 -8.70
N MET A 182 -1.40 -2.78 -9.32
CA MET A 182 -1.99 -1.80 -10.20
C MET A 182 -2.10 -2.42 -11.59
N GLN A 183 -3.33 -2.74 -12.01
CA GLN A 183 -3.65 -3.09 -13.38
C GLN A 183 -4.13 -1.84 -14.10
N VAL A 184 -3.51 -1.51 -15.23
CA VAL A 184 -3.91 -0.42 -16.10
C VAL A 184 -4.23 -1.01 -17.46
N GLU A 185 -5.45 -0.76 -17.94
CA GLU A 185 -5.85 -1.12 -19.30
C GLU A 185 -5.37 -0.02 -20.27
N VAL A 186 -4.74 -0.42 -21.37
CA VAL A 186 -4.23 0.50 -22.39
C VAL A 186 -4.81 0.19 -23.75
N LYS A 187 -5.04 1.25 -24.53
CA LYS A 187 -5.46 1.25 -25.92
C LYS A 187 -4.32 1.78 -26.79
N ASN A 188 -4.41 1.56 -28.09
CA ASN A 188 -3.44 2.13 -29.04
C ASN A 188 -3.43 3.68 -29.04
N SER A 189 -4.51 4.31 -28.54
CA SER A 189 -4.64 5.76 -28.38
C SER A 189 -4.11 6.30 -27.05
N THR A 190 -3.76 5.44 -26.09
CA THR A 190 -3.41 5.83 -24.73
C THR A 190 -2.19 6.75 -24.70
N LYS A 191 -2.37 7.94 -24.12
CA LYS A 191 -1.31 8.94 -23.97
C LYS A 191 -0.40 8.60 -22.78
N LYS A 192 0.86 9.02 -22.86
CA LYS A 192 1.87 8.70 -21.83
C LYS A 192 2.17 9.90 -20.95
N LEU A 193 2.17 9.65 -19.64
CA LEU A 193 2.65 10.54 -18.58
C LEU A 193 3.66 9.77 -17.73
N CYS A 194 4.52 10.47 -16.99
CA CYS A 194 5.38 9.83 -16.01
C CYS A 194 5.85 10.79 -14.92
N VAL A 195 6.51 10.23 -13.90
CA VAL A 195 7.37 10.97 -12.97
C VAL A 195 8.84 10.66 -13.26
N ILE A 196 9.69 11.69 -13.27
CA ILE A 196 11.15 11.57 -13.36
C ILE A 196 11.84 11.99 -12.06
N GLY A 197 13.00 11.38 -11.78
CA GLY A 197 13.84 11.72 -10.63
C GLY A 197 15.01 10.75 -10.44
N GLU A 198 15.86 11.05 -9.46
CA GLU A 198 16.98 10.19 -9.07
C GLU A 198 17.26 10.30 -7.56
N PRO A 199 16.96 9.26 -6.76
CA PRO A 199 16.16 8.06 -7.08
C PRO A 199 14.65 8.38 -7.18
N VAL A 200 13.90 7.61 -7.97
CA VAL A 200 12.44 7.83 -8.17
C VAL A 200 11.57 6.57 -8.03
N LEU A 201 12.17 5.38 -7.97
CA LEU A 201 11.41 4.11 -7.95
C LEU A 201 10.52 3.91 -6.70
N HIS A 202 10.76 4.68 -5.64
CA HIS A 202 9.94 4.68 -4.42
C HIS A 202 8.73 5.63 -4.52
N SER A 203 8.58 6.37 -5.63
CA SER A 203 7.53 7.37 -5.81
C SER A 203 6.15 6.73 -5.79
N LYS A 204 5.24 7.32 -5.00
CA LYS A 204 3.81 6.98 -5.00
C LYS A 204 3.05 7.66 -6.16
N SER A 205 3.70 8.50 -6.96
CA SER A 205 3.04 9.25 -8.04
C SER A 205 2.37 8.36 -9.10
N PRO A 206 2.97 7.23 -9.56
CA PRO A 206 2.27 6.32 -10.47
C PRO A 206 1.00 5.72 -9.86
N LEU A 207 1.03 5.37 -8.58
CA LEU A 207 -0.13 4.87 -7.86
C LEU A 207 -1.23 5.93 -7.78
N ILE A 208 -0.86 7.17 -7.42
CA ILE A 208 -1.78 8.31 -7.31
C ILE A 208 -2.42 8.63 -8.66
N GLN A 209 -1.60 8.85 -9.69
CA GLN A 209 -2.04 9.37 -10.97
C GLN A 209 -2.88 8.35 -11.73
N ASN A 210 -2.47 7.07 -11.78
CA ASN A 210 -3.31 6.05 -12.43
C ASN A 210 -4.62 5.79 -11.68
N THR A 211 -4.66 5.94 -10.35
CA THR A 211 -5.93 5.85 -9.59
C THR A 211 -6.89 6.97 -10.01
N MET A 212 -6.39 8.20 -10.15
CA MET A 212 -7.21 9.34 -10.61
C MET A 212 -7.61 9.18 -12.09
N LEU A 213 -6.69 8.77 -12.96
CA LEU A 213 -6.97 8.53 -14.38
C LEU A 213 -8.07 7.49 -14.59
N ALA A 214 -8.01 6.37 -13.85
CA ALA A 214 -9.05 5.34 -13.88
C ALA A 214 -10.40 5.86 -13.38
N ALA A 215 -10.40 6.62 -12.27
CA ALA A 215 -11.62 7.22 -11.72
C ALA A 215 -12.28 8.22 -12.68
N LEU A 216 -11.48 8.95 -13.46
CA LEU A 216 -11.94 9.97 -14.41
C LEU A 216 -12.22 9.41 -15.82
N GLY A 217 -11.89 8.13 -16.09
CA GLY A 217 -12.04 7.51 -17.41
C GLY A 217 -11.15 8.13 -18.48
N LEU A 218 -10.00 8.68 -18.09
CA LEU A 218 -9.07 9.37 -18.99
C LEU A 218 -8.10 8.39 -19.65
N ASP A 219 -7.95 8.46 -20.98
CA ASP A 219 -7.10 7.54 -21.78
C ASP A 219 -5.61 7.90 -21.70
N TYR A 220 -5.05 7.74 -20.50
CA TYR A 220 -3.63 7.95 -20.21
C TYR A 220 -3.07 6.81 -19.36
N VAL A 221 -1.76 6.60 -19.45
CA VAL A 221 -0.98 5.79 -18.52
C VAL A 221 0.08 6.65 -17.86
N TYR A 222 0.25 6.50 -16.54
CA TYR A 222 1.26 7.20 -15.77
C TYR A 222 2.38 6.25 -15.32
N LEU A 223 3.61 6.52 -15.71
CA LEU A 223 4.77 5.66 -15.47
C LEU A 223 5.76 6.26 -14.46
N CYS A 224 6.73 5.45 -14.03
CA CYS A 224 7.89 5.90 -13.27
C CYS A 224 9.14 5.77 -14.16
N GLN A 225 9.87 6.85 -14.37
CA GLN A 225 11.02 6.88 -15.26
C GLN A 225 12.26 7.42 -14.54
N PRO A 226 13.24 6.56 -14.18
CA PRO A 226 14.53 7.02 -13.70
C PRO A 226 15.25 7.83 -14.78
N VAL A 227 15.69 9.02 -14.41
CA VAL A 227 16.50 9.91 -15.26
C VAL A 227 17.69 10.37 -14.43
N PRO A 228 18.94 10.13 -14.85
CA PRO A 228 20.12 10.59 -14.11
C PRO A 228 20.21 12.12 -14.05
N ARG A 229 20.81 12.66 -13.00
CA ARG A 229 21.11 14.10 -12.85
C ARG A 229 21.90 14.62 -14.07
N GLY A 230 21.54 15.82 -14.55
CA GLY A 230 22.21 16.45 -15.69
C GLY A 230 21.79 15.89 -17.04
N ARG A 231 20.72 15.08 -17.09
CA ARG A 231 20.18 14.46 -18.30
C ARG A 231 18.76 14.90 -18.64
N CYS A 232 18.27 16.00 -18.05
CA CYS A 232 16.90 16.46 -18.27
C CYS A 232 16.67 16.87 -19.72
N ARG A 233 17.69 17.43 -20.39
CA ARG A 233 17.60 17.81 -21.81
C ARG A 233 17.42 16.58 -22.70
N GLU A 234 18.25 15.54 -22.57
CA GLU A 234 18.06 14.35 -23.40
C GLU A 234 16.76 13.63 -23.08
N TRP A 235 16.35 13.62 -21.81
CA TRP A 235 15.03 13.10 -21.44
C TRP A 235 13.90 13.87 -22.12
N LEU A 236 13.93 15.21 -22.09
CA LEU A 236 12.89 16.04 -22.68
C LEU A 236 12.75 15.79 -24.19
N GLU A 237 13.87 15.71 -24.91
CA GLU A 237 13.87 15.39 -26.35
C GLU A 237 13.33 13.97 -26.62
N CYS A 238 13.74 12.98 -25.83
CA CYS A 238 13.17 11.62 -25.89
C CYS A 238 11.68 11.59 -25.59
N ALA A 239 11.22 12.37 -24.61
CA ALA A 239 9.81 12.46 -24.23
C ALA A 239 8.97 13.06 -25.36
N LYS A 240 9.46 14.14 -25.99
CA LYS A 240 8.85 14.74 -27.20
C LYS A 240 8.79 13.72 -28.34
N PHE A 241 9.91 13.09 -28.67
CA PHE A 241 10.00 12.09 -29.75
C PHE A 241 9.08 10.89 -29.50
N ALA A 242 9.04 10.38 -28.27
CA ALA A 242 8.20 9.25 -27.91
C ALA A 242 6.71 9.62 -27.77
N GLY A 243 6.31 10.89 -27.89
CA GLY A 243 4.91 11.30 -27.79
C GLY A 243 4.37 11.25 -26.35
N TYR A 244 5.17 11.59 -25.36
CA TYR A 244 4.65 11.88 -24.02
C TYR A 244 3.81 13.15 -24.03
N ALA A 245 2.68 13.15 -23.33
CA ALA A 245 1.85 14.34 -23.14
C ALA A 245 2.42 15.28 -22.07
N GLY A 246 3.27 14.75 -21.19
CA GLY A 246 3.88 15.50 -20.10
C GLY A 246 4.52 14.58 -19.06
N PHE A 247 5.13 15.18 -18.05
CA PHE A 247 5.70 14.47 -16.92
C PHE A 247 5.80 15.35 -15.68
N ASN A 248 5.79 14.74 -14.50
CA ASN A 248 6.24 15.39 -13.27
C ASN A 248 7.72 15.17 -13.04
N ALA A 249 8.35 16.10 -12.33
CA ALA A 249 9.75 16.01 -11.92
C ALA A 249 9.90 16.16 -10.42
N THR A 250 10.68 15.26 -9.82
CA THR A 250 11.11 15.35 -8.42
C THR A 250 12.61 15.62 -8.34
N MET A 251 13.16 15.64 -7.13
CA MET A 251 14.59 15.80 -6.90
C MET A 251 15.41 14.82 -7.77
N PRO A 252 16.50 15.27 -8.41
CA PRO A 252 17.09 16.61 -8.36
C PRO A 252 16.71 17.54 -9.53
N HIS A 253 15.71 17.20 -10.33
CA HIS A 253 15.53 17.74 -11.69
C HIS A 253 14.78 19.06 -11.78
N LYS A 254 14.13 19.50 -10.68
CA LYS A 254 13.21 20.65 -10.73
C LYS A 254 13.87 21.96 -11.20
N GLU A 255 15.10 22.22 -10.77
CA GLU A 255 15.85 23.43 -11.13
C GLU A 255 16.42 23.35 -12.55
N GLU A 256 16.97 22.19 -12.93
CA GLU A 256 17.54 21.94 -14.28
C GLU A 256 16.50 22.15 -15.39
N LEU A 257 15.23 21.83 -15.12
CA LEU A 257 14.16 21.97 -16.11
C LEU A 257 13.81 23.42 -16.45
N VAL A 258 14.10 24.39 -15.59
CA VAL A 258 13.69 25.81 -15.79
C VAL A 258 14.22 26.36 -17.11
N GLU A 259 15.50 26.11 -17.39
CA GLU A 259 16.17 26.60 -18.61
C GLU A 259 15.79 25.80 -19.88
N LEU A 260 15.04 24.71 -19.72
CA LEU A 260 14.64 23.82 -20.81
C LEU A 260 13.21 24.09 -21.29
N MET A 261 12.43 24.90 -20.57
CA MET A 261 11.05 25.18 -20.91
C MET A 261 10.93 26.25 -21.99
N ASP A 262 10.03 26.04 -22.94
CA ASP A 262 9.66 27.05 -23.94
C ASP A 262 8.80 28.17 -23.29
N GLU A 263 8.05 27.83 -22.24
CA GLU A 263 7.26 28.76 -21.44
C GLU A 263 7.20 28.32 -19.98
N LEU A 264 7.25 29.28 -19.06
CA LEU A 264 7.13 29.06 -17.61
C LEU A 264 5.93 29.85 -17.08
N ASP A 265 5.14 29.19 -16.23
CA ASP A 265 4.11 29.86 -15.45
C ASP A 265 4.71 30.81 -14.39
N GLY A 266 3.85 31.62 -13.76
CA GLY A 266 4.27 32.60 -12.77
C GLY A 266 4.98 31.96 -11.57
N ASP A 267 4.45 30.85 -11.07
CA ASP A 267 5.01 30.17 -9.91
C ASP A 267 6.35 29.49 -10.24
N ALA A 268 6.46 28.78 -11.36
CA ALA A 268 7.71 28.14 -11.78
C ALA A 268 8.82 29.18 -12.00
N ARG A 269 8.49 30.34 -12.57
CA ARG A 269 9.43 31.46 -12.74
C ARG A 269 9.87 32.03 -11.40
N LEU A 270 8.94 32.31 -10.50
CA LEU A 270 9.24 32.88 -9.17
C LEU A 270 10.07 31.91 -8.32
N PHE A 271 9.72 30.62 -8.36
CA PHE A 271 10.37 29.62 -7.52
C PHE A 271 11.70 29.15 -8.13
N GLY A 272 11.92 29.39 -9.43
CA GLY A 272 13.07 28.87 -10.15
C GLY A 272 13.09 27.34 -10.15
N ALA A 273 11.92 26.72 -10.28
CA ALA A 273 11.77 25.27 -10.21
C ALA A 273 10.50 24.81 -10.95
N VAL A 274 10.62 23.76 -11.75
CA VAL A 274 9.52 23.13 -12.50
C VAL A 274 9.28 21.72 -11.95
N ASN A 275 8.08 21.42 -11.46
CA ASN A 275 7.70 20.07 -11.03
C ASN A 275 6.73 19.38 -12.01
N THR A 276 6.21 20.11 -13.00
CA THR A 276 5.18 19.65 -13.93
C THR A 276 5.48 20.21 -15.32
N VAL A 277 5.66 19.34 -16.31
CA VAL A 277 5.96 19.71 -17.70
C VAL A 277 4.87 19.18 -18.61
N CYS A 278 4.18 20.07 -19.34
CA CYS A 278 3.26 19.69 -20.41
C CYS A 278 3.96 19.78 -21.76
N ILE A 279 3.75 18.78 -22.61
CA ILE A 279 4.29 18.76 -23.98
C ILE A 279 3.12 18.90 -24.95
N ARG A 280 3.10 19.99 -25.72
CA ARG A 280 2.05 20.30 -26.70
C ARG A 280 2.71 20.85 -27.96
N ASP A 281 2.38 20.26 -29.11
CA ASP A 281 2.90 20.68 -30.43
C ASP A 281 4.44 20.83 -30.46
N GLY A 282 5.15 19.90 -29.80
CA GLY A 282 6.62 19.91 -29.71
C GLY A 282 7.23 20.91 -28.72
N ARG A 283 6.41 21.75 -28.08
CA ARG A 283 6.82 22.74 -27.07
C ARG A 283 6.62 22.21 -25.65
N ALA A 284 7.50 22.62 -24.74
CA ALA A 284 7.49 22.25 -23.32
C ALA A 284 7.06 23.44 -22.45
N TYR A 285 5.99 23.26 -21.69
CA TYR A 285 5.42 24.25 -20.78
C TYR A 285 5.65 23.81 -19.34
N GLY A 286 6.37 24.63 -18.56
CA GLY A 286 6.74 24.32 -17.19
C GLY A 286 5.85 25.01 -16.18
N TYR A 287 5.40 24.23 -15.19
CA TYR A 287 4.58 24.66 -14.07
C TYR A 287 5.17 24.20 -12.73
N ASN A 288 4.80 24.90 -11.67
CA ASN A 288 5.04 24.44 -10.30
C ASN A 288 3.74 24.30 -9.51
N THR A 289 3.33 23.07 -9.25
CA THR A 289 2.06 22.75 -8.58
C THR A 289 2.18 22.57 -7.06
N ASP A 290 3.40 22.59 -6.51
CA ASP A 290 3.62 22.38 -5.06
C ASP A 290 3.02 23.52 -4.24
N GLY A 291 3.27 24.77 -4.64
CA GLY A 291 2.80 25.96 -3.92
C GLY A 291 1.27 26.06 -3.97
N ALA A 292 0.68 26.08 -5.16
CA ALA A 292 -0.77 26.12 -5.33
C ALA A 292 -1.47 24.91 -4.67
N GLY A 293 -0.84 23.73 -4.72
CA GLY A 293 -1.32 22.55 -4.01
C GLY A 293 -1.37 22.74 -2.49
N PHE A 294 -0.37 23.44 -1.92
CA PHE A 294 -0.34 23.77 -0.50
C PHE A 294 -1.46 24.75 -0.10
N LEU A 295 -1.68 25.83 -0.87
CA LEU A 295 -2.78 26.75 -0.58
C LEU A 295 -4.15 26.08 -0.69
N ARG A 296 -4.36 25.21 -1.69
CA ARG A 296 -5.61 24.44 -1.81
C ARG A 296 -5.79 23.52 -0.60
N ALA A 297 -4.73 22.88 -0.14
CA ALA A 297 -4.76 22.06 1.07
C ALA A 297 -5.08 22.87 2.34
N LEU A 298 -4.56 24.09 2.49
CA LEU A 298 -4.95 24.97 3.61
C LEU A 298 -6.43 25.35 3.54
N ASN A 299 -6.90 25.71 2.34
CA ASN A 299 -8.30 26.09 2.12
C ASN A 299 -9.27 24.92 2.37
N ASP A 300 -8.90 23.69 2.01
CA ASP A 300 -9.68 22.48 2.31
C ASP A 300 -9.90 22.29 3.81
N GLU A 301 -8.95 22.76 4.63
CA GLU A 301 -9.00 22.71 6.10
C GLU A 301 -9.57 24.02 6.70
N GLY A 302 -10.05 24.96 5.88
CA GLY A 302 -10.59 26.25 6.34
C GLY A 302 -9.54 27.23 6.86
N ILE A 303 -8.27 27.06 6.49
CA ILE A 303 -7.16 27.89 6.94
C ILE A 303 -6.84 28.94 5.87
N ASP A 304 -7.16 30.21 6.13
CA ASP A 304 -6.69 31.34 5.31
C ASP A 304 -5.37 31.91 5.86
N PRO A 305 -4.26 31.92 5.09
CA PRO A 305 -3.00 32.52 5.50
C PRO A 305 -2.92 34.05 5.31
N ALA A 306 -3.84 34.67 4.57
CA ALA A 306 -3.75 36.09 4.22
C ALA A 306 -3.71 36.99 5.48
N GLY A 307 -2.75 37.93 5.51
CA GLY A 307 -2.57 38.86 6.62
C GLY A 307 -2.06 38.23 7.93
N LYS A 308 -1.79 36.92 7.96
CA LYS A 308 -1.23 36.24 9.14
C LYS A 308 0.29 36.26 9.11
N ARG A 309 0.87 36.16 10.31
CA ARG A 309 2.27 35.76 10.50
C ARG A 309 2.37 34.24 10.48
N VAL A 310 3.21 33.70 9.63
CA VAL A 310 3.39 32.26 9.43
C VAL A 310 4.79 31.86 9.82
N LEU A 311 4.92 30.92 10.76
CA LEU A 311 6.21 30.34 11.15
C LEU A 311 6.47 29.09 10.33
N VAL A 312 7.44 29.14 9.42
CA VAL A 312 7.85 27.99 8.61
C VAL A 312 9.14 27.39 9.17
N LEU A 313 9.09 26.10 9.48
CA LEU A 313 10.25 25.33 9.93
C LEU A 313 10.90 24.63 8.73
N GLY A 314 12.14 25.01 8.42
CA GLY A 314 12.93 24.46 7.32
C GLY A 314 13.06 25.41 6.13
N ALA A 315 14.19 25.29 5.41
CA ALA A 315 14.49 26.06 4.20
C ALA A 315 14.91 25.15 3.03
N GLY A 316 14.23 24.01 2.87
CA GLY A 316 14.43 23.07 1.76
C GLY A 316 13.61 23.42 0.51
N GLY A 317 13.66 22.55 -0.52
CA GLY A 317 12.94 22.77 -1.77
C GLY A 317 11.42 22.88 -1.61
N ALA A 318 10.81 22.06 -0.73
CA ALA A 318 9.39 22.17 -0.41
C ALA A 318 9.07 23.47 0.34
N ALA A 319 9.93 23.87 1.28
CA ALA A 319 9.79 25.13 2.01
C ALA A 319 9.82 26.34 1.07
N LYS A 320 10.67 26.32 0.04
CA LYS A 320 10.75 27.40 -0.96
C LYS A 320 9.39 27.65 -1.64
N ALA A 321 8.76 26.60 -2.16
CA ALA A 321 7.45 26.71 -2.81
C ALA A 321 6.36 27.17 -1.83
N VAL A 322 6.36 26.62 -0.59
CA VAL A 322 5.42 27.00 0.46
C VAL A 322 5.57 28.47 0.87
N CYS A 323 6.77 28.92 1.22
CA CYS A 323 7.03 30.28 1.68
C CYS A 323 6.68 31.32 0.60
N LEU A 324 7.11 31.09 -0.64
CA LEU A 324 6.83 32.03 -1.73
C LEU A 324 5.34 32.08 -2.05
N LYS A 325 4.64 30.94 -1.97
CA LYS A 325 3.20 30.93 -2.20
C LYS A 325 2.40 31.57 -1.06
N LEU A 326 2.84 31.40 0.18
CA LEU A 326 2.27 32.09 1.34
C LEU A 326 2.47 33.61 1.24
N ALA A 327 3.67 34.06 0.83
CA ALA A 327 3.94 35.48 0.61
C ALA A 327 3.08 36.06 -0.52
N GLN A 328 2.91 35.34 -1.64
CA GLN A 328 1.98 35.72 -2.71
C GLN A 328 0.52 35.82 -2.22
N ALA A 329 0.11 34.98 -1.27
CA ALA A 329 -1.21 35.02 -0.64
C ALA A 329 -1.35 36.15 0.42
N GLY A 330 -0.31 36.94 0.64
CA GLY A 330 -0.33 38.09 1.54
C GLY A 330 0.03 37.78 3.00
N ALA A 331 0.66 36.63 3.27
CA ALA A 331 1.19 36.29 4.58
C ALA A 331 2.58 36.91 4.82
N GLU A 332 2.89 37.20 6.08
CA GLU A 332 4.25 37.53 6.55
C GLU A 332 4.90 36.26 7.09
N VAL A 333 6.00 35.80 6.49
CA VAL A 333 6.57 34.48 6.78
C VAL A 333 7.92 34.61 7.47
N VAL A 334 8.05 33.93 8.60
CA VAL A 334 9.32 33.76 9.31
C VAL A 334 9.84 32.36 9.02
N VAL A 335 11.05 32.26 8.48
CA VAL A 335 11.66 31.00 8.05
C VAL A 335 12.76 30.63 9.02
N CYS A 336 12.49 29.63 9.87
CA CYS A 336 13.46 29.11 10.82
C CYS A 336 14.18 27.92 10.22
N ASN A 337 15.51 27.93 10.19
CA ASN A 337 16.29 26.80 9.69
C ASN A 337 17.64 26.66 10.41
N ARG A 338 18.11 25.42 10.62
CA ARG A 338 19.39 25.14 11.30
C ARG A 338 20.59 25.80 10.62
N THR A 339 20.57 25.83 9.29
CA THR A 339 21.58 26.54 8.49
C THR A 339 21.02 27.91 8.12
N ALA A 340 21.48 28.97 8.80
CA ALA A 340 21.00 30.33 8.62
C ALA A 340 21.08 30.79 7.15
N ASP A 341 22.19 30.49 6.47
CA ASP A 341 22.40 30.87 5.07
C ASP A 341 21.31 30.35 4.13
N LYS A 342 20.76 29.16 4.39
CA LYS A 342 19.65 28.61 3.59
C LYS A 342 18.35 29.40 3.79
N ALA A 343 18.06 29.80 5.03
CA ALA A 343 16.90 30.64 5.30
C ALA A 343 17.07 32.03 4.66
N THR A 344 18.26 32.63 4.81
CA THR A 344 18.57 33.94 4.19
C THR A 344 18.44 33.89 2.67
N ALA A 345 18.99 32.87 2.01
CA ALA A 345 18.88 32.70 0.57
C ALA A 345 17.42 32.52 0.10
N LEU A 346 16.61 31.78 0.86
CA LEU A 346 15.19 31.62 0.57
C LEU A 346 14.43 32.95 0.73
N CYS A 347 14.68 33.69 1.81
CA CYS A 347 14.00 34.96 2.09
C CYS A 347 14.38 36.07 1.10
N ALA A 348 15.57 36.00 0.50
CA ALA A 348 16.00 36.96 -0.52
C ALA A 348 15.12 36.95 -1.79
N HIS A 349 14.31 35.92 -2.01
CA HIS A 349 13.37 35.86 -3.12
C HIS A 349 12.15 36.80 -2.94
N GLU A 350 11.76 37.12 -1.70
CA GLU A 350 10.62 38.01 -1.40
C GLU A 350 10.85 38.74 -0.05
N PRO A 351 11.86 39.63 0.03
CA PRO A 351 12.31 40.21 1.29
C PRO A 351 11.30 41.15 1.94
N ALA A 352 10.26 41.58 1.21
CA ALA A 352 9.18 42.40 1.76
C ALA A 352 8.27 41.62 2.71
N ARG A 353 8.22 40.28 2.58
CA ARG A 353 7.33 39.40 3.36
C ARG A 353 8.03 38.21 4.00
N LEU A 354 9.24 37.88 3.58
CA LEU A 354 10.01 36.75 4.11
C LEU A 354 11.17 37.24 5.00
N ARG A 355 11.25 36.70 6.21
CA ARG A 355 12.35 36.98 7.17
C ARG A 355 13.02 35.68 7.63
N PRO A 356 14.37 35.58 7.60
CA PRO A 356 15.06 34.44 8.18
C PRO A 356 15.14 34.55 9.71
N ALA A 357 15.14 33.40 10.39
CA ALA A 357 15.36 33.29 11.83
C ALA A 357 16.12 32.01 12.19
N GLY A 358 16.67 31.98 13.41
CA GLY A 358 17.36 30.82 13.99
C GLY A 358 16.42 29.63 14.25
N PHE A 359 17.00 28.44 14.42
CA PHE A 359 16.26 27.22 14.78
C PHE A 359 16.48 26.81 16.24
N ASP A 360 17.05 27.70 17.06
CA ASP A 360 17.24 27.45 18.49
C ASP A 360 15.91 27.59 19.26
N PRO A 361 15.75 26.91 20.42
CA PRO A 361 14.51 26.92 21.17
C PRO A 361 13.98 28.31 21.56
N ASP A 362 14.86 29.24 21.92
CA ASP A 362 14.45 30.58 22.35
C ASP A 362 13.91 31.39 21.18
N THR A 363 14.56 31.27 20.01
CA THR A 363 14.03 31.83 18.77
C THR A 363 12.69 31.19 18.40
N LEU A 364 12.58 29.86 18.39
CA LEU A 364 11.33 29.20 18.03
C LEU A 364 10.17 29.62 18.95
N ARG A 365 10.39 29.71 20.27
CA ARG A 365 9.39 30.20 21.24
C ARG A 365 8.97 31.64 20.94
N ARG A 366 9.94 32.54 20.71
CA ARG A 366 9.66 33.96 20.41
C ARG A 366 8.86 34.12 19.13
N GLU A 367 9.24 33.43 18.06
CA GLU A 367 8.57 33.54 16.77
C GLU A 367 7.19 32.86 16.78
N ALA A 368 7.02 31.78 17.54
CA ALA A 368 5.74 31.11 17.71
C ALA A 368 4.70 31.98 18.45
N ALA A 369 5.14 32.82 19.40
CA ALA A 369 4.25 33.68 20.20
C ALA A 369 3.40 34.67 19.38
N GLU A 370 3.86 35.06 18.20
CA GLU A 370 3.17 36.00 17.31
C GLU A 370 2.60 35.33 16.06
N CYS A 371 2.58 34.00 16.04
CA CYS A 371 2.28 33.19 14.86
C CYS A 371 0.79 32.85 14.75
N GLY A 372 0.20 33.08 13.58
CA GLY A 372 -1.17 32.68 13.25
C GLY A 372 -1.30 31.35 12.49
N LEU A 373 -0.18 30.74 12.09
CA LEU A 373 -0.09 29.45 11.41
C LEU A 373 1.34 28.92 11.49
N LEU A 374 1.55 27.74 12.07
CA LEU A 374 2.85 27.04 12.05
C LEU A 374 2.87 26.02 10.91
N VAL A 375 3.95 25.99 10.13
CA VAL A 375 4.13 25.02 9.04
C VAL A 375 5.48 24.32 9.17
N ASN A 376 5.49 23.00 9.36
CA ASN A 376 6.70 22.20 9.30
C ASN A 376 7.00 21.74 7.87
N CYS A 377 8.11 22.23 7.32
CA CYS A 377 8.68 21.82 6.04
C CYS A 377 9.98 21.01 6.21
N THR A 378 10.34 20.62 7.44
CA THR A 378 11.49 19.75 7.72
C THR A 378 11.13 18.28 7.57
N SER A 379 12.14 17.40 7.63
CA SER A 379 11.94 15.96 7.72
C SER A 379 11.90 15.42 9.16
N LEU A 380 11.85 16.31 10.17
CA LEU A 380 11.77 15.91 11.58
C LEU A 380 10.38 15.33 11.87
N GLY A 381 10.33 14.07 12.31
CA GLY A 381 9.07 13.35 12.52
C GLY A 381 8.71 12.35 11.42
N MET A 382 9.43 12.33 10.29
CA MET A 382 9.12 11.47 9.14
C MET A 382 9.51 10.02 9.41
N GLU A 383 8.64 9.08 9.07
CA GLU A 383 8.93 7.64 9.21
C GLU A 383 10.16 7.26 8.39
N GLY A 384 11.11 6.54 9.01
CA GLY A 384 12.36 6.16 8.36
C GLY A 384 13.43 7.26 8.29
N ALA A 385 13.12 8.49 8.71
CA ALA A 385 14.12 9.52 8.97
C ALA A 385 14.58 9.44 10.44
N ALA A 386 15.88 9.62 10.70
CA ALA A 386 16.44 9.53 12.06
C ALA A 386 16.18 10.78 12.93
N GLY A 387 15.49 11.81 12.42
CA GLY A 387 15.37 13.12 13.08
C GLY A 387 14.00 13.34 13.76
N GLN A 388 14.04 13.85 14.99
CA GLN A 388 12.90 14.37 15.74
C GLN A 388 13.22 15.78 16.25
N PHE A 389 12.20 16.55 16.63
CA PHE A 389 12.41 17.76 17.41
C PHE A 389 12.95 17.39 18.79
N GLU A 390 13.95 18.11 19.29
CA GLU A 390 14.53 17.90 20.62
C GLU A 390 13.54 18.29 21.73
N GLU A 391 12.78 19.35 21.48
CA GLU A 391 11.70 19.82 22.34
C GLU A 391 10.59 20.49 21.53
N PHE A 392 9.41 20.63 22.15
CA PHE A 392 8.20 21.18 21.53
C PHE A 392 7.67 22.43 22.25
N SER A 393 8.49 23.07 23.09
CA SER A 393 8.11 24.21 23.93
C SER A 393 7.65 25.45 23.15
N PHE A 394 7.95 25.53 21.85
CA PHE A 394 7.39 26.55 20.97
C PHE A 394 5.89 26.36 20.71
N LEU A 395 5.35 25.15 20.89
CA LEU A 395 3.90 24.92 20.84
C LEU A 395 3.20 25.56 22.05
N ASP A 396 3.83 25.56 23.22
CA ASP A 396 3.28 26.19 24.43
C ASP A 396 3.19 27.72 24.29
N ALA A 397 3.98 28.31 23.38
CA ALA A 397 3.96 29.72 23.07
C ALA A 397 2.96 30.08 21.95
N LEU A 398 2.42 29.12 21.21
CA LEU A 398 1.49 29.42 20.11
C LEU A 398 0.20 30.08 20.62
N PRO A 399 -0.30 31.12 19.95
CA PRO A 399 -1.63 31.66 20.23
C PRO A 399 -2.71 30.58 20.19
N ALA A 400 -3.67 30.68 21.11
CA ALA A 400 -4.76 29.71 21.22
C ALA A 400 -5.48 29.52 19.88
N GLY A 401 -5.57 28.27 19.41
CA GLY A 401 -6.24 27.93 18.16
C GLY A 401 -5.44 28.20 16.87
N ALA A 402 -4.19 28.68 16.95
CA ALA A 402 -3.33 28.80 15.77
C ALA A 402 -3.13 27.43 15.11
N PRO A 403 -3.42 27.24 13.80
CA PRO A 403 -3.28 25.93 13.16
C PRO A 403 -1.81 25.50 13.04
N VAL A 404 -1.58 24.19 13.12
CA VAL A 404 -0.27 23.56 12.93
C VAL A 404 -0.34 22.58 11.74
N VAL A 405 0.44 22.85 10.71
CA VAL A 405 0.48 22.06 9.49
C VAL A 405 1.84 21.40 9.36
N ASP A 406 1.86 20.11 9.04
CA ASP A 406 3.08 19.35 8.80
C ASP A 406 3.06 18.84 7.36
N LEU A 407 4.11 19.10 6.58
CA LEU A 407 4.20 18.57 5.21
C LEU A 407 4.46 17.06 5.19
N ILE A 408 4.76 16.45 6.32
CA ILE A 408 4.90 15.00 6.47
C ILE A 408 3.50 14.36 6.42
N TYR A 409 3.36 13.33 5.58
CA TYR A 409 2.14 12.51 5.48
C TYR A 409 2.33 11.07 5.96
N ALA A 410 3.58 10.67 6.25
CA ALA A 410 3.94 9.35 6.75
C ALA A 410 4.98 9.52 7.90
N PRO A 411 4.59 9.28 9.17
CA PRO A 411 3.29 8.78 9.61
C PRO A 411 2.15 9.79 9.40
N ALA A 412 0.89 9.31 9.44
CA ALA A 412 -0.29 10.18 9.28
C ALA A 412 -0.40 11.24 10.39
N GLU A 413 0.07 10.91 11.59
CA GLU A 413 0.19 11.83 12.72
C GLU A 413 1.64 11.81 13.21
N THR A 414 2.36 12.92 13.05
CA THR A 414 3.69 13.12 13.61
C THR A 414 3.58 13.51 15.09
N GLU A 415 4.69 13.40 15.83
CA GLU A 415 4.73 13.86 17.22
C GLU A 415 4.40 15.36 17.34
N LEU A 416 4.82 16.17 16.36
CA LEU A 416 4.46 17.59 16.27
C LEU A 416 2.94 17.77 16.22
N LEU A 417 2.26 17.07 15.31
CA LEU A 417 0.81 17.17 15.16
C LEU A 417 0.09 16.62 16.40
N ARG A 418 0.58 15.51 16.97
CA ARG A 418 0.00 14.93 18.20
C ARG A 418 0.02 15.94 19.35
N ARG A 419 1.17 16.57 19.60
CA ARG A 419 1.37 17.58 20.66
C ARG A 419 0.53 18.83 20.41
N ALA A 420 0.50 19.31 19.17
CA ALA A 420 -0.32 20.47 18.80
C ALA A 420 -1.82 20.21 19.04
N ARG A 421 -2.32 19.01 18.69
CA ARG A 421 -3.70 18.62 18.98
C ARG A 421 -3.97 18.56 20.48
N GLU A 422 -3.05 18.03 21.27
CA GLU A 422 -3.16 17.98 22.74
C GLU A 422 -3.20 19.40 23.36
N GLY A 423 -2.52 20.37 22.74
CA GLY A 423 -2.61 21.80 23.07
C GLY A 423 -3.87 22.50 22.56
N GLY A 424 -4.78 21.81 21.88
CA GLY A 424 -6.03 22.38 21.36
C GLY A 424 -5.91 23.09 20.01
N HIS A 425 -4.82 22.86 19.26
CA HIS A 425 -4.64 23.43 17.92
C HIS A 425 -5.29 22.56 16.85
N GLN A 426 -5.82 23.20 15.80
CA GLN A 426 -6.19 22.51 14.57
C GLN A 426 -4.93 21.98 13.89
N THR A 427 -4.96 20.73 13.42
CA THR A 427 -3.81 20.08 12.80
C THR A 427 -4.12 19.54 11.41
N ALA A 428 -3.15 19.65 10.50
CA ALA A 428 -3.22 19.06 9.17
C ALA A 428 -1.86 18.45 8.77
N ASN A 429 -1.90 17.29 8.12
CA ASN A 429 -0.69 16.61 7.64
C ASN A 429 -0.46 16.86 6.14
N GLY A 430 0.62 16.28 5.60
CA GLY A 430 1.05 16.50 4.22
C GLY A 430 0.18 15.84 3.16
N PHE A 431 -0.81 15.03 3.55
CA PHE A 431 -1.62 14.27 2.59
C PHE A 431 -2.44 15.20 1.69
N GLY A 432 -2.98 16.29 2.24
CA GLY A 432 -3.72 17.29 1.47
C GLY A 432 -2.85 17.93 0.39
N LEU A 433 -1.61 18.30 0.73
CA LEU A 433 -0.64 18.81 -0.24
C LEU A 433 -0.33 17.76 -1.32
N LEU A 434 -0.02 16.52 -0.92
CA LEU A 434 0.32 15.43 -1.84
C LEU A 434 -0.77 15.19 -2.89
N VAL A 435 -2.04 15.23 -2.48
CA VAL A 435 -3.19 15.07 -3.38
C VAL A 435 -3.36 16.31 -4.25
N ASN A 436 -3.42 17.51 -3.66
CA ASN A 436 -3.74 18.73 -4.40
C ASN A 436 -2.69 19.08 -5.46
N GLN A 437 -1.40 18.86 -5.20
CA GLN A 437 -0.37 19.05 -6.24
C GLN A 437 -0.51 18.03 -7.39
N ALA A 438 -0.94 16.79 -7.09
CA ALA A 438 -1.14 15.76 -8.10
C ALA A 438 -2.36 16.07 -8.98
N VAL A 439 -3.44 16.55 -8.35
CA VAL A 439 -4.65 17.02 -9.02
C VAL A 439 -4.30 18.15 -9.98
N LEU A 440 -3.67 19.23 -9.51
CA LEU A 440 -3.27 20.36 -10.36
C LEU A 440 -2.39 19.92 -11.54
N SER A 441 -1.44 19.01 -11.29
CA SER A 441 -0.60 18.46 -12.35
C SER A 441 -1.43 17.75 -13.43
N LEU A 442 -2.41 16.94 -13.01
CA LEU A 442 -3.29 16.21 -13.91
C LEU A 442 -4.24 17.14 -14.68
N GLU A 443 -4.74 18.20 -14.04
CA GLU A 443 -5.52 19.26 -14.70
C GLU A 443 -4.69 19.92 -15.81
N HIS A 444 -3.40 20.22 -15.57
CA HIS A 444 -2.51 20.74 -16.62
C HIS A 444 -2.29 19.75 -17.77
N PHE A 445 -2.10 18.46 -17.48
CA PHE A 445 -1.88 17.44 -18.51
C PHE A 445 -3.11 17.19 -19.39
N THR A 446 -4.30 17.28 -18.80
CA THR A 446 -5.55 16.82 -19.44
C THR A 446 -6.44 17.96 -19.90
N GLY A 447 -6.24 19.18 -19.38
CA GLY A 447 -7.14 20.31 -19.58
C GLY A 447 -8.52 20.12 -18.94
N THR A 448 -8.67 19.14 -18.06
CA THR A 448 -9.94 18.79 -17.40
C THR A 448 -9.90 19.30 -15.97
N ALA A 449 -10.96 19.97 -15.51
CA ALA A 449 -11.12 20.33 -14.10
C ALA A 449 -11.44 19.08 -13.26
N ILE A 450 -10.79 18.94 -12.10
CA ILE A 450 -10.85 17.74 -11.27
C ILE A 450 -11.33 18.10 -9.86
N ASP A 451 -12.33 17.36 -9.38
CA ASP A 451 -12.78 17.42 -7.99
C ASP A 451 -11.73 16.79 -7.06
N ALA A 452 -10.90 17.63 -6.44
CA ALA A 452 -9.88 17.19 -5.50
C ALA A 452 -10.47 16.52 -4.25
N ALA A 453 -11.67 16.90 -3.79
CA ALA A 453 -12.27 16.28 -2.62
C ALA A 453 -12.64 14.83 -2.92
N GLU A 454 -13.16 14.55 -4.12
CA GLU A 454 -13.38 13.17 -4.56
C GLU A 454 -12.07 12.39 -4.71
N MET A 455 -11.05 12.99 -5.33
CA MET A 455 -9.75 12.31 -5.48
C MET A 455 -9.09 12.05 -4.12
N LYS A 456 -9.17 12.97 -3.15
CA LYS A 456 -8.66 12.80 -1.78
C LYS A 456 -9.29 11.58 -1.10
N ARG A 457 -10.62 11.40 -1.22
CA ARG A 457 -11.33 10.22 -0.69
C ARG A 457 -10.84 8.92 -1.33
N ARG A 458 -10.76 8.87 -2.66
CA ARG A 458 -10.32 7.67 -3.39
C ARG A 458 -8.87 7.30 -3.09
N LEU A 459 -7.99 8.29 -2.95
CA LEU A 459 -6.58 8.08 -2.67
C LEU A 459 -6.32 7.69 -1.21
N ALA A 460 -7.17 8.09 -0.27
CA ALA A 460 -7.04 7.69 1.13
C ALA A 460 -7.08 6.16 1.26
N ASP A 461 -8.04 5.49 0.60
CA ASP A 461 -8.18 4.02 0.61
C ASP A 461 -6.97 3.28 0.03
N VAL A 462 -6.22 3.94 -0.86
CA VAL A 462 -5.09 3.34 -1.58
C VAL A 462 -3.76 3.62 -0.88
N LEU A 463 -3.61 4.80 -0.27
CA LEU A 463 -2.35 5.28 0.28
C LEU A 463 -2.21 5.14 1.80
N LEU A 464 -3.33 5.01 2.51
CA LEU A 464 -3.40 4.87 3.97
C LEU A 464 -4.11 3.54 4.34
N PRO A 465 -3.50 2.37 4.02
CA PRO A 465 -4.11 1.05 4.18
C PRO A 465 -4.14 0.49 5.60
#